data_AF-A0A653C7T0-F1
#
_entry.id   AF-A0A653C7T0-F1
#
_cell.length_a   1.000
_cell.length_b   1.000
_cell.length_c   1.000
_cell.angle_alpha   90.00
_cell.angle_beta   90.00
_cell.angle_gamma   90.00
#
_symmetry.space_group_name_H-M   'P 1'
#
loop_
_entity.id
_entity.type
_entity.pdbx_description
1 polymer ?
#
loop_
_entity_poly.entity_id
_entity_poly.type
_entity_poly.pdbx_seq_one_letter_code
_entity_poly.pdbx_strand_id
1 'polypeptide(L)' 'MKIWTSEHIFNHPWETVATAAWRKYPNPHNTAVIGTDVIERKVVDGELHTHRLVSSIWYFPRWAQAVSTKTIISSSP' A
#
# COMPACT_ATOMS: atom_id res chain seq x y z
N MET A 1 8.53 7.44 -17.80
CA MET A 1 8.34 6.58 -16.61
C MET A 1 9.61 6.68 -15.77
N LYS A 2 9.52 7.05 -14.48
CA LYS A 2 10.69 7.07 -13.59
C LYS A 2 10.68 5.81 -12.74
N ILE A 3 11.78 5.07 -12.73
CA ILE A 3 11.93 3.83 -11.97
C ILE A 3 12.87 4.13 -10.80
N TRP A 4 12.47 3.73 -9.60
CA TRP A 4 13.28 3.84 -8.39
C TRP A 4 13.55 2.43 -7.86
N THR A 5 14.78 2.17 -7.40
CA THR A 5 15.20 0.89 -6.82
C THR A 5 15.83 1.14 -5.45
N SER A 6 15.57 0.24 -4.51
CA SER A 6 16.14 0.25 -3.15
C SER A 6 16.28 -1.18 -2.66
N GLU A 7 17.35 -1.46 -1.93
CA GLU A 7 17.65 -2.77 -1.37
C GLU A 7 17.79 -2.69 0.15
N HIS A 8 17.39 -3.74 0.87
CA HIS A 8 17.53 -3.85 2.31
C HIS A 8 17.65 -5.31 2.74
N ILE A 9 18.53 -5.59 3.71
CA ILE A 9 18.74 -6.94 4.26
C ILE A 9 18.16 -6.99 5.68
N PHE A 10 17.18 -7.87 5.89
CA PHE A 10 16.67 -8.19 7.22
C PHE A 10 17.47 -9.35 7.82
N ASN A 11 18.14 -9.13 8.95
CA ASN A 11 18.92 -10.17 9.63
C ASN A 11 18.03 -11.08 10.50
N HIS A 12 17.06 -11.74 9.87
CA HIS A 12 16.09 -12.65 10.51
C HIS A 12 15.83 -13.87 9.61
N PRO A 13 15.41 -15.03 10.18
CA PRO A 13 15.02 -16.19 9.40
C PRO A 13 13.91 -15.88 8.38
N TRP A 14 13.90 -16.60 7.26
CA TRP A 14 12.93 -16.40 6.17
C TRP A 14 11.49 -16.44 6.68
N GLU A 15 11.17 -17.38 7.54
CA GLU A 15 9.84 -17.58 8.11
C GLU A 15 9.37 -16.35 8.89
N THR A 16 10.30 -15.68 9.59
CA THR A 16 10.01 -14.45 10.33
C THR A 16 9.76 -13.29 9.38
N VAL A 17 10.60 -13.13 8.36
CA VAL A 17 10.46 -12.05 7.37
C VAL A 17 9.18 -12.21 6.56
N ALA A 18 8.90 -13.42 6.06
CA ALA A 18 7.70 -13.75 5.31
C ALA A 18 6.44 -13.52 6.15
N THR A 19 6.42 -13.99 7.40
CA THR A 19 5.29 -13.78 8.31
C THR A 19 5.09 -12.30 8.60
N ALA A 20 6.17 -11.54 8.82
CA ALA A 20 6.11 -10.10 9.03
C ALA A 20 5.57 -9.36 7.81
N ALA A 21 5.88 -9.80 6.58
CA ALA A 21 5.33 -9.22 5.36
C ALA A 21 3.80 -9.45 5.24
N TRP A 22 3.30 -10.62 5.67
CA TRP A 22 1.87 -10.91 5.69
C TRP A 22 1.12 -10.15 6.79
N ARG A 23 1.75 -10.01 7.96
CA ARG A 23 1.18 -9.34 9.15
C ARG A 23 1.75 -7.94 9.38
N LYS A 24 2.18 -7.26 8.31
CA LYS A 24 2.85 -5.96 8.39
C LYS A 24 2.01 -4.88 9.07
N TYR A 25 0.68 -4.98 8.96
CA TYR A 25 -0.26 -4.01 9.52
C TYR A 25 -1.11 -4.66 10.63
N PRO A 26 -1.45 -3.90 11.69
CA PRO A 26 -1.17 -2.47 11.90
C PRO A 26 0.31 -2.17 12.21
N ASN A 27 0.84 -1.04 11.73
CA ASN A 27 2.24 -0.63 11.92
C ASN A 27 2.31 0.81 12.48
N PRO A 28 2.95 1.04 13.65
CA PRO A 28 3.06 2.39 14.21
C PRO A 28 3.86 3.37 13.33
N HIS A 29 4.75 2.87 12.47
CA HIS A 29 5.54 3.70 11.54
C HIS A 29 4.78 4.06 10.27
N ASN A 30 3.68 3.35 9.96
CA ASN A 30 2.82 3.65 8.82
C ASN A 30 1.36 3.48 9.22
N THR A 31 0.81 4.55 9.78
CA THR A 31 -0.57 4.65 10.25
C THR A 31 -1.59 4.90 9.13
N ALA A 32 -1.14 5.13 7.90
CA ALA A 32 -2.01 5.45 6.78
C ALA A 32 -2.82 4.24 6.28
N VAL A 33 -2.38 3.01 6.55
CA VAL A 33 -3.11 1.80 6.18
C VAL A 33 -4.20 1.53 7.22
N ILE A 34 -5.45 1.59 6.76
CA ILE A 34 -6.64 1.44 7.62
C ILE A 34 -7.06 -0.03 7.71
N GLY A 35 -6.90 -0.78 6.62
CA GLY A 35 -7.37 -2.16 6.57
C GLY A 35 -6.68 -2.98 5.49
N THR A 36 -6.56 -4.27 5.75
CA THR A 36 -6.05 -5.25 4.79
C THR A 36 -6.94 -6.48 4.84
N ASP A 37 -7.39 -6.93 3.68
CA ASP A 37 -8.21 -8.15 3.55
C ASP A 37 -7.63 -9.09 2.49
N VAL A 38 -7.88 -10.39 2.65
CA VAL A 38 -7.45 -11.44 1.71
C VAL A 38 -8.65 -11.85 0.88
N ILE A 39 -8.64 -11.49 -0.39
CA ILE A 39 -9.73 -11.80 -1.32
C ILE A 39 -9.63 -13.23 -1.83
N GLU A 40 -8.42 -13.69 -2.13
CA GLU A 40 -8.15 -15.04 -2.64
C GLU A 40 -6.76 -15.49 -2.16
N ARG A 41 -6.62 -16.78 -1.87
CA ARG A 41 -5.32 -17.40 -1.61
C ARG A 41 -5.32 -18.84 -2.09
N LYS A 42 -4.29 -19.21 -2.87
CA LYS A 42 -4.10 -20.57 -3.38
C LYS A 42 -2.62 -20.92 -3.50
N VAL A 43 -2.33 -22.22 -3.45
CA VAL A 43 -1.01 -22.76 -3.76
C VAL A 43 -1.03 -23.29 -5.19
N VAL A 44 -0.09 -22.85 -6.02
CA VAL A 44 0.08 -23.27 -7.41
C VAL A 44 1.54 -23.65 -7.57
N ASP A 45 1.81 -24.90 -7.97
CA ASP A 45 3.17 -25.41 -8.22
C ASP A 45 4.17 -25.19 -7.05
N GLY A 46 3.67 -25.23 -5.81
CA GLY A 46 4.47 -25.00 -4.60
C GLY A 46 4.60 -23.54 -4.18
N GLU A 47 4.04 -22.59 -4.94
CA GLU A 47 4.05 -21.16 -4.63
C GLU A 47 2.72 -20.68 -4.06
N LEU A 48 2.77 -19.78 -3.06
CA LEU A 48 1.57 -19.21 -2.45
C LEU A 48 1.16 -17.91 -3.14
N HIS A 49 0.13 -17.99 -3.97
CA HIS A 49 -0.50 -16.84 -4.60
C HIS A 49 -1.53 -16.23 -3.65
N THR A 50 -1.44 -14.92 -3.38
CA THR A 50 -2.41 -14.20 -2.54
C THR A 50 -2.84 -12.91 -3.20
N HIS A 51 -4.15 -12.71 -3.34
CA HIS A 51 -4.75 -11.43 -3.67
C HIS A 51 -5.23 -10.73 -2.41
N ARG A 52 -4.74 -9.51 -2.17
CA ARG A 52 -5.12 -8.70 -1.02
C ARG A 52 -5.69 -7.36 -1.44
N LEU A 53 -6.74 -6.93 -0.74
CA LEU A 53 -7.22 -5.56 -0.79
C LEU A 53 -6.58 -4.79 0.36
N VAL A 54 -5.99 -3.62 0.05
CA VAL A 54 -5.36 -2.75 1.05
C VAL A 54 -6.01 -1.38 0.98
N SER A 55 -6.68 -0.99 2.06
CA SER A 55 -7.34 0.30 2.21
C SER A 55 -6.46 1.26 2.98
N SER A 56 -6.32 2.47 2.48
CA SER A 56 -5.39 3.48 3.01
C SER A 56 -5.91 4.89 2.79
N ILE A 57 -5.55 5.77 3.72
CA ILE A 57 -5.81 7.20 3.61
C ILE A 57 -4.59 7.93 3.08
N TRP A 58 -4.85 8.87 2.18
CA TRP A 58 -3.81 9.70 1.58
C TRP A 58 -4.30 11.14 1.52
N TYR A 59 -3.35 12.07 1.59
CA TYR A 59 -3.62 13.49 1.46
C TYR A 59 -3.02 14.02 0.17
N PHE A 60 -3.78 14.84 -0.55
CA PHE A 60 -3.23 15.56 -1.70
C PHE A 60 -2.22 16.60 -1.24
N PRO A 61 -1.08 16.74 -1.94
CA PRO A 61 -0.19 17.87 -1.71
C PRO A 61 -0.94 19.19 -1.85
N ARG A 62 -0.67 20.16 -0.96
CA ARG A 62 -1.39 21.46 -0.95
C ARG A 62 -1.40 22.16 -2.31
N TRP A 63 -0.30 22.09 -3.06
CA TRP A 63 -0.21 22.68 -4.39
C TRP A 63 -1.17 22.01 -5.39
N ALA A 64 -1.43 20.71 -5.27
CA ALA A 64 -2.35 19.99 -6.14
C ALA A 64 -3.81 20.28 -5.77
N GLN A 65 -4.12 20.43 -4.47
CA GLN A 65 -5.45 20.81 -3.99
C GLN A 65 -5.91 22.14 -4.60
N ALA A 66 -4.99 23.11 -4.76
CA ALA A 66 -5.30 24.41 -5.36
C ALA A 66 -5.72 24.32 -6.84
N VAL A 67 -5.28 23.28 -7.57
CA VAL A 67 -5.63 23.07 -8.98
C VAL A 67 -6.98 22.34 -9.11
N SER A 68 -7.22 21.33 -8.27
CA SER A 68 -8.47 20.57 -8.29
C SER A 68 -9.68 21.43 -7.87
N THR A 69 -9.53 22.28 -6.87
CA THR A 69 -10.64 23.13 -6.37
C THR A 69 -11.05 24.21 -7.38
N LYS A 70 -10.11 24.74 -8.17
CA LYS A 70 -10.43 25.73 -9.23
C LYS A 70 -11.31 25.13 -10.33
N THR A 71 -11.16 23.84 -10.62
CA THR A 71 -11.90 23.17 -11.70
C THR A 71 -13.38 22.95 -11.33
N ILE A 72 -13.67 22.64 -10.06
CA ILE A 72 -15.04 22.41 -9.57
C ILE A 72 -15.86 23.72 -9.55
N ILE A 73 -15.22 24.86 -9.25
CA ILE A 73 -15.90 26.16 -9.21
C ILE A 73 -16.17 26.70 -10.63
N SER A 74 -15.39 26.31 -11.64
CA SER A 74 -15.60 26.72 -13.04
C SER A 74 -16.62 25.87 -13.81
N SER A 75 -17.10 24.76 -13.24
CA SER A 75 -18.06 23.84 -13.88
C SER A 75 -19.47 23.88 -13.26
N SER A 76 -19.70 24.77 -12.29
CA SER A 76 -21.05 25.08 -11.81
C SER A 76 -21.61 26.23 -12.66
N PRO A 77 -22.82 26.09 -13.25
CA PRO A 77 -23.46 27.16 -14.01
C PRO A 77 -23.82 28.36 -13.12
#